data_AF-A0A1N6G1B8-F1
#
_entry.id   AF-A0A1N6G1B8-F1
#
_cell.length_a   1.000
_cell.length_b   1.000
_cell.length_c   1.000
_cell.angle_alpha   90.00
_cell.angle_beta   90.00
_cell.angle_gamma   90.00
#
_symmetry.space_group_name_H-M   'P 1'
#
loop_
_entity.id
_entity.type
_entity.pdbx_description
1 polymer ?
#
loop_
_entity_poly.entity_id
_entity_poly.type
_entity_poly.pdbx_seq_one_letter_code
_entity_poly.pdbx_strand_id
1 'polypeptide(L)'
;MDPFAPAPKVTVWRMPRPASLQNHLLMIADDDQLACQSAAQVLRLAGFEVLTAYSGQEALRLARAAQPAVAILDLSMRIGNGWDTATTLRDEAQEMLLIAHTGFSTHSEWQRAESCGFDAYFVKPCDHDRLIGLIREFLGSCPRANSD
;
A
#
# COMPACT_ATOMS: atom_id res chain seq x y z
N MET A 1 14.95 -8.86 -20.97
CA MET A 1 15.01 -7.89 -19.87
C MET A 1 15.96 -8.46 -18.83
N ASP A 2 16.91 -7.68 -18.34
CA ASP A 2 17.82 -8.10 -17.26
C ASP A 2 17.02 -8.19 -15.94
N PRO A 3 16.89 -9.37 -15.31
CA PRO A 3 16.12 -9.54 -14.09
C PRO A 3 16.71 -8.78 -12.89
N PHE A 4 17.99 -8.39 -12.95
CA PHE A 4 18.70 -7.64 -11.91
C PHE A 4 18.76 -6.14 -12.19
N ALA A 5 18.16 -5.67 -13.30
CA ALA A 5 18.03 -4.24 -13.55
C ALA A 5 17.29 -3.57 -12.38
N PRO A 6 17.68 -2.35 -11.98
CA PRO A 6 17.02 -1.65 -10.89
C PRO A 6 15.56 -1.34 -11.26
N ALA A 7 14.65 -1.59 -10.32
CA ALA A 7 13.27 -1.17 -10.40
C ALA A 7 13.16 0.37 -10.32
N PRO A 8 12.11 0.96 -10.92
CA PRO A 8 11.76 2.34 -10.63
C PRO A 8 11.48 2.52 -9.13
N LYS A 9 12.00 3.59 -8.53
CA LYS A 9 11.81 3.85 -7.08
C LYS A 9 10.36 4.03 -6.67
N VAL A 10 9.56 4.63 -7.56
CA VAL A 10 8.12 4.84 -7.37
C VAL A 10 7.42 4.48 -8.67
N THR A 11 6.40 3.64 -8.58
CA THR A 11 5.50 3.31 -9.69
C THR A 11 4.06 3.37 -9.20
N VAL A 12 3.17 3.87 -10.05
CA VAL A 12 1.71 3.77 -9.86
C VAL A 12 1.18 3.16 -11.16
N TRP A 13 0.73 1.91 -11.10
CA TRP A 13 0.15 1.20 -12.24
C TRP A 13 -1.34 1.48 -12.38
N ARG A 14 -2.04 1.60 -11.25
CA ARG A 14 -3.49 1.75 -11.20
C ARG A 14 -3.89 2.66 -10.06
N MET A 15 -4.93 3.46 -10.26
CA MET A 15 -5.64 4.15 -9.19
C MET A 15 -7.07 3.60 -9.16
N PRO A 16 -7.44 2.80 -8.14
CA PRO A 16 -8.82 2.36 -7.99
C PRO A 16 -9.73 3.54 -7.64
N ARG A 17 -11.04 3.33 -7.70
CA ARG A 17 -12.00 4.27 -7.11
C ARG A 17 -12.32 3.81 -5.69
N PRO A 18 -12.25 4.70 -4.68
CA PRO A 18 -12.59 4.31 -3.33
C PRO A 18 -14.07 3.94 -3.24
N ALA A 19 -14.37 2.85 -2.52
CA ALA A 19 -15.74 2.42 -2.21
C ALA A 19 -16.55 3.50 -1.47
N SER A 20 -15.85 4.31 -0.65
CA SER A 20 -16.42 5.43 0.11
C SER A 20 -15.35 6.50 0.34
N LEU A 21 -15.71 7.76 0.06
CA LEU A 21 -14.86 8.93 0.32
C LEU A 21 -14.84 9.35 1.81
N GLN A 22 -15.70 8.75 2.64
CA GLN A 22 -15.72 9.04 4.08
C GLN A 22 -14.72 8.17 4.85
N ASN A 23 -14.27 7.07 4.26
CA ASN A 23 -13.37 6.12 4.93
C ASN A 23 -11.91 6.54 4.72
N HIS A 24 -11.33 7.15 5.75
CA HIS A 24 -9.93 7.60 5.76
C HIS A 24 -9.03 6.61 6.52
N LEU A 25 -9.50 5.38 6.72
CA LEU A 25 -8.75 4.35 7.43
C LEU A 25 -7.71 3.71 6.52
N LEU A 26 -6.46 3.76 6.96
CA LEU A 26 -5.31 3.11 6.36
C LEU A 26 -4.91 1.90 7.21
N MET A 27 -4.31 0.91 6.55
CA MET A 27 -3.58 -0.15 7.22
C MET A 27 -2.14 -0.16 6.72
N ILE A 28 -1.18 -0.32 7.62
CA ILE A 28 0.22 -0.60 7.28
C ILE A 28 0.64 -1.94 7.89
N ALA A 29 1.35 -2.75 7.12
CA ALA A 29 1.80 -4.08 7.50
C ALA A 29 3.30 -4.24 7.22
N ASP A 30 4.08 -4.44 8.28
CA ASP A 30 5.54 -4.58 8.24
C ASP A 30 5.98 -5.40 9.48
N ASP A 31 6.85 -6.40 9.30
CA ASP A 31 7.26 -7.31 10.38
C ASP A 31 8.31 -6.68 11.31
N ASP A 32 8.94 -5.58 10.89
CA ASP A 32 9.70 -4.70 11.77
C ASP A 32 8.73 -3.74 12.48
N GLN A 33 8.45 -4.03 13.76
CA GLN A 33 7.52 -3.23 14.57
C GLN A 33 7.94 -1.76 14.69
N LEU A 34 9.24 -1.46 14.74
CA LEU A 34 9.74 -0.10 14.87
C LEU A 34 9.51 0.66 13.56
N ALA A 35 9.85 0.04 12.43
CA ALA A 35 9.59 0.62 11.11
C ALA A 35 8.08 0.83 10.88
N CYS A 36 7.27 -0.18 11.20
CA CYS A 36 5.81 -0.13 11.10
C CYS A 36 5.21 1.02 11.92
N GLN A 37 5.60 1.14 13.19
CA GLN A 37 5.11 2.22 14.07
C GLN A 37 5.59 3.60 13.64
N SER A 38 6.84 3.71 13.18
CA SER A 38 7.38 4.98 12.68
C SER A 38 6.60 5.48 11.46
N ALA A 39 6.40 4.62 10.47
CA ALA A 39 5.62 4.95 9.28
C ALA A 39 4.15 5.25 9.63
N ALA A 40 3.54 4.47 10.54
CA ALA A 40 2.20 4.74 11.03
C ALA A 40 2.09 6.11 11.72
N GLN A 41 3.09 6.50 12.52
CA GLN A 41 3.13 7.81 13.17
C GLN A 41 3.19 8.95 12.15
N VAL A 42 4.02 8.83 11.10
CA VAL A 42 4.08 9.83 10.02
C VAL A 42 2.72 9.98 9.33
N LEU A 43 2.05 8.88 9.01
CA LEU A 43 0.72 8.89 8.39
C LEU A 43 -0.35 9.48 9.33
N ARG A 44 -0.31 9.17 10.64
CA ARG A 44 -1.20 9.77 11.64
C ARG A 44 -0.99 11.27 11.76
N LEU A 45 0.26 11.73 11.76
CA LEU A 45 0.60 13.16 11.76
C LEU A 45 0.13 13.86 10.47
N ALA A 46 0.03 13.14 9.37
CA ALA A 46 -0.54 13.64 8.12
C ALA A 46 -2.08 13.73 8.11
N GLY A 47 -2.74 13.27 9.18
CA GLY A 47 -4.19 13.37 9.42
C GLY A 47 -4.98 12.09 9.16
N PHE A 48 -4.32 10.94 8.97
CA PHE A 48 -4.99 9.67 8.68
C PHE A 48 -5.23 8.83 9.93
N GLU A 49 -6.27 8.00 9.91
CA GLU A 49 -6.43 6.90 10.86
C GLU A 49 -5.66 5.69 10.35
N VAL A 50 -4.83 5.07 11.21
CA VAL A 50 -3.90 4.02 10.78
C VAL A 50 -3.93 2.81 11.71
N LEU A 51 -4.27 1.66 11.14
CA LEU A 51 -4.09 0.34 11.73
C LEU A 51 -2.69 -0.20 11.40
N THR A 52 -2.06 -0.85 12.36
CA THR A 52 -0.76 -1.51 12.18
C THR A 52 -0.92 -3.01 12.27
N ALA A 53 -0.31 -3.74 11.35
CA ALA A 53 -0.15 -5.18 11.38
C ALA A 53 1.33 -5.54 11.34
N TYR A 54 1.71 -6.64 12.00
CA TYR A 54 3.11 -7.11 12.02
C TYR A 54 3.29 -8.46 11.34
N SER A 55 2.26 -8.93 10.64
CA SER A 55 2.28 -10.14 9.84
C SER A 55 1.21 -10.08 8.76
N GLY A 56 1.38 -10.88 7.70
CA GLY A 56 0.37 -11.02 6.65
C GLY A 56 -0.99 -11.52 7.18
N GLN A 57 -0.99 -12.47 8.13
CA GLN A 57 -2.23 -12.97 8.74
C GLN A 57 -2.98 -11.88 9.52
N GLU A 58 -2.25 -11.08 10.29
CA GLU A 58 -2.85 -9.96 11.01
C GLU A 58 -3.40 -8.91 10.04
N ALA A 59 -2.67 -8.62 8.97
CA ALA A 59 -3.11 -7.70 7.92
C ALA A 59 -4.43 -8.18 7.27
N LEU A 60 -4.54 -9.46 6.91
CA LEU A 60 -5.77 -10.03 6.37
C LEU A 60 -6.94 -9.94 7.37
N ARG A 61 -6.68 -10.24 8.65
CA ARG A 61 -7.71 -10.16 9.70
C ARG A 61 -8.22 -8.72 9.87
N LEU A 62 -7.31 -7.74 9.92
CA LEU A 62 -7.65 -6.33 10.07
C LEU A 62 -8.36 -5.79 8.84
N ALA A 63 -7.90 -6.14 7.64
CA ALA A 63 -8.52 -5.73 6.39
C ALA A 63 -9.99 -6.19 6.30
N ARG A 64 -10.27 -7.46 6.66
CA ARG A 64 -11.63 -8.00 6.67
C ARG A 64 -12.53 -7.34 7.72
N ALA A 65 -11.98 -7.02 8.88
CA ALA A 65 -12.75 -6.49 10.00
C ALA A 65 -13.04 -4.98 9.87
N ALA A 66 -12.07 -4.21 9.39
CA ALA A 66 -12.13 -2.75 9.39
C ALA A 66 -12.28 -2.14 7.99
N GLN A 67 -12.09 -2.94 6.92
CA GLN A 67 -12.23 -2.52 5.53
C GLN A 67 -11.50 -1.19 5.23
N PRO A 68 -10.18 -1.10 5.45
CA PRO A 68 -9.43 0.12 5.20
C PRO A 68 -9.51 0.49 3.72
N ALA A 69 -9.53 1.80 3.43
CA ALA A 69 -9.51 2.30 2.05
C ALA A 69 -8.15 2.07 1.39
N VAL A 70 -7.08 2.03 2.19
CA VAL A 70 -5.70 1.87 1.73
C VAL A 70 -4.98 0.83 2.56
N ALA A 71 -4.24 -0.07 1.91
CA ALA A 71 -3.32 -0.99 2.55
C ALA A 71 -1.89 -0.77 2.02
N ILE A 72 -0.95 -0.54 2.93
CA ILE A 72 0.47 -0.42 2.67
C ILE A 72 1.13 -1.69 3.21
N LEU A 73 1.76 -2.48 2.33
CA LEU A 73 2.31 -3.78 2.69
C LEU A 73 3.82 -3.81 2.40
N ASP A 74 4.60 -4.24 3.38
CA ASP A 74 5.99 -4.61 3.12
C ASP A 74 6.08 -6.02 2.51
N LEU A 75 6.73 -6.11 1.36
CA LEU A 75 7.03 -7.38 0.70
C LEU A 75 8.30 -8.05 1.24
N SER A 76 9.19 -7.29 1.91
CA SER A 76 10.40 -7.83 2.53
C SER A 76 10.15 -8.51 3.88
N MET A 77 8.89 -8.66 4.31
CA MET A 77 8.55 -9.39 5.53
C MET A 77 9.09 -10.82 5.48
N ARG A 78 9.82 -11.21 6.52
CA ARG A 78 10.31 -12.60 6.69
C ARG A 78 9.22 -13.49 7.27
N ILE A 79 8.35 -12.91 8.11
CA ILE A 79 7.28 -13.61 8.81
C ILE A 79 5.94 -13.34 8.11
N GLY A 80 5.54 -14.29 7.26
CA GLY A 80 4.32 -14.20 6.47
C GLY A 80 4.59 -13.81 5.02
N ASN A 81 3.89 -14.44 4.09
CA ASN A 81 4.12 -14.23 2.67
C ASN A 81 3.39 -12.95 2.22
N GLY A 82 4.13 -11.83 2.16
CA GLY A 82 3.61 -10.54 1.68
C GLY A 82 3.00 -10.62 0.28
N TRP A 83 3.47 -11.54 -0.56
CA TRP A 83 2.91 -11.79 -1.88
C TRP A 83 1.52 -12.47 -1.81
N ASP A 84 1.38 -13.51 -0.97
CA ASP A 84 0.09 -14.20 -0.81
C ASP A 84 -0.94 -13.29 -0.13
N THR A 85 -0.47 -12.47 0.81
CA THR A 85 -1.28 -11.47 1.49
C THR A 85 -1.80 -10.44 0.48
N ALA A 86 -0.93 -9.91 -0.39
CA ALA A 86 -1.32 -8.99 -1.45
C ALA A 86 -2.38 -9.59 -2.39
N THR A 87 -2.15 -10.83 -2.84
CA THR A 87 -3.06 -11.54 -3.74
C THR A 87 -4.44 -11.72 -3.10
N THR A 88 -4.48 -12.19 -1.86
CA THR A 88 -5.73 -12.38 -1.10
C THR A 88 -6.47 -11.05 -0.88
N LEU A 89 -5.74 -9.99 -0.49
CA LEU A 89 -6.31 -8.66 -0.30
C LEU A 89 -6.91 -8.10 -1.59
N ARG A 90 -6.26 -8.33 -2.74
CA ARG A 90 -6.76 -7.88 -4.04
C ARG A 90 -8.05 -8.62 -4.42
N ASP A 91 -8.12 -9.92 -4.20
CA ASP A 91 -9.30 -10.72 -4.51
C ASP A 91 -10.51 -10.31 -3.65
N GLU A 92 -10.28 -10.00 -2.37
CA GLU A 92 -11.34 -9.63 -1.43
C GLU A 92 -11.73 -8.15 -1.47
N ALA A 93 -10.82 -7.25 -1.88
CA ALA A 93 -11.03 -5.80 -1.86
C ALA A 93 -10.45 -5.11 -3.11
N GLN A 94 -11.20 -5.19 -4.22
CA GLN A 94 -10.77 -4.63 -5.51
C GLN A 94 -10.65 -3.09 -5.52
N GLU A 95 -11.45 -2.40 -4.69
CA GLU A 95 -11.51 -0.94 -4.57
C GLU A 95 -10.49 -0.37 -3.58
N MET A 96 -9.85 -1.22 -2.76
CA MET A 96 -8.79 -0.81 -1.85
C MET A 96 -7.52 -0.48 -2.64
N LEU A 97 -6.92 0.66 -2.32
CA LEU A 97 -5.60 1.03 -2.82
C LEU A 97 -4.53 0.18 -2.13
N LEU A 98 -3.88 -0.70 -2.88
CA LEU A 98 -2.86 -1.61 -2.37
C LEU A 98 -1.47 -1.13 -2.80
N ILE A 99 -0.66 -0.71 -1.83
CA ILE A 99 0.67 -0.12 -2.04
C ILE A 99 1.74 -1.06 -1.50
N ALA A 100 2.73 -1.39 -2.34
CA ALA A 100 3.94 -2.08 -1.90
C ALA A 100 4.93 -1.04 -1.38
N HIS A 101 5.40 -1.21 -0.14
CA HIS A 101 6.44 -0.39 0.47
C HIS A 101 7.59 -1.28 0.94
N THR A 102 8.62 -1.47 0.10
CA THR A 102 9.54 -2.62 0.22
C THR A 102 11.00 -2.27 -0.04
N GLY A 103 11.94 -3.04 0.51
CA GLY A 103 13.35 -2.99 0.15
C GLY A 103 13.68 -3.70 -1.17
N PHE A 104 12.74 -4.44 -1.75
CA PHE A 104 12.89 -5.07 -3.06
C PHE A 104 13.00 -4.00 -4.15
N SER A 105 13.99 -4.16 -5.02
CA SER A 105 14.44 -3.10 -5.92
C SER A 105 14.93 -3.63 -7.26
N THR A 106 14.70 -4.91 -7.55
CA THR A 106 14.97 -5.49 -8.87
C THR A 106 13.73 -5.42 -9.76
N HIS A 107 13.95 -5.36 -11.07
CA HIS A 107 12.87 -5.31 -12.04
C HIS A 107 11.98 -6.57 -11.98
N SER A 108 12.54 -7.73 -11.66
CA SER A 108 11.77 -8.98 -11.50
C SER A 108 10.79 -8.92 -10.32
N GLU A 109 11.18 -8.32 -9.19
CA GLU A 109 10.32 -8.11 -8.03
C GLU A 109 9.23 -7.07 -8.32
N TRP A 110 9.59 -6.01 -9.06
CA TRP A 110 8.64 -5.00 -9.54
C TRP A 110 7.55 -5.60 -10.44
N GLN A 111 7.92 -6.44 -11.42
CA GLN A 111 6.96 -7.16 -12.29
C GLN A 111 6.07 -8.10 -11.49
N ARG A 112 6.64 -8.79 -10.48
CA ARG A 112 5.87 -9.67 -9.61
C ARG A 112 4.86 -8.89 -8.78
N ALA A 113 5.20 -7.70 -8.31
CA ALA A 113 4.29 -6.85 -7.54
C ALA A 113 3.10 -6.40 -8.39
N GLU A 114 3.34 -5.96 -9.61
CA GLU A 114 2.26 -5.67 -10.56
C GLU A 114 1.34 -6.88 -10.75
N SER A 115 1.93 -8.06 -10.95
CA SER A 115 1.18 -9.32 -11.19
C SER A 115 0.38 -9.80 -9.98
N CYS A 116 0.82 -9.50 -8.76
CA CYS A 116 0.08 -9.78 -7.51
C CYS A 116 -1.06 -8.78 -7.25
N GLY A 117 -1.22 -7.77 -8.12
CA GLY A 117 -2.33 -6.82 -8.05
C GLY A 117 -2.06 -5.58 -7.19
N PHE A 118 -0.79 -5.22 -6.96
CA PHE A 118 -0.47 -3.91 -6.37
C PHE A 118 -0.85 -2.78 -7.32
N ASP A 119 -1.37 -1.70 -6.74
CA ASP A 119 -1.69 -0.46 -7.46
C ASP A 119 -0.47 0.44 -7.59
N ALA A 120 0.40 0.43 -6.57
CA ALA A 120 1.60 1.23 -6.52
C ALA A 120 2.76 0.51 -5.81
N TYR A 121 3.98 0.95 -6.11
CA TYR A 121 5.23 0.37 -5.62
C TYR A 121 6.20 1.45 -5.22
N PHE A 122 6.68 1.38 -3.98
CA PHE A 122 7.61 2.31 -3.36
C PHE A 122 8.80 1.52 -2.81
N VAL A 123 9.98 1.79 -3.37
CA VAL A 123 11.24 1.20 -2.92
C VAL A 123 11.78 2.00 -1.73
N LYS A 124 12.10 1.32 -0.62
CA LYS A 124 12.76 1.89 0.55
C LYS A 124 14.23 2.25 0.22
N PRO A 125 14.76 3.39 0.72
CA PRO A 125 14.06 4.44 1.46
C PRO A 125 13.18 5.25 0.51
N CYS A 126 11.89 5.39 0.84
CA CYS A 126 10.95 6.15 0.03
C CYS A 126 10.70 7.54 0.59
N ASP A 127 10.27 8.44 -0.28
CA ASP A 127 9.80 9.77 0.09
C ASP A 127 8.38 9.67 0.69
N HIS A 128 8.26 9.90 2.00
CA HIS A 128 6.97 9.88 2.70
C HIS A 128 5.99 10.92 2.14
N ASP A 129 6.46 12.08 1.65
CA ASP A 129 5.59 13.10 1.08
C ASP A 129 4.95 12.61 -0.21
N ARG A 130 5.70 11.83 -1.00
CA ARG A 130 5.18 11.20 -2.22
C ARG A 130 4.13 10.15 -1.91
N LEU A 131 4.35 9.32 -0.88
CA LEU A 131 3.39 8.32 -0.42
C LEU A 131 2.10 8.98 0.11
N ILE A 132 2.24 9.99 0.97
CA ILE A 132 1.13 10.77 1.51
C ILE A 132 0.36 11.46 0.38
N GLY A 133 1.07 12.05 -0.59
CA GLY A 133 0.48 12.68 -1.76
C GLY A 133 -0.40 11.73 -2.56
N LEU A 134 0.10 10.51 -2.81
CA LEU A 134 -0.67 9.46 -3.51
C LEU A 134 -1.94 9.09 -2.74
N ILE A 135 -1.84 8.91 -1.42
CA ILE A 135 -2.98 8.55 -0.57
C ILE A 135 -4.03 9.67 -0.56
N ARG A 136 -3.59 10.94 -0.45
CA ARG A 136 -4.49 12.10 -0.53
C ARG A 136 -5.16 12.21 -1.89
N GLU A 137 -4.42 11.96 -2.97
CA GLU A 137 -4.98 11.94 -4.32
C GLU A 137 -6.06 10.85 -4.43
N PHE A 138 -5.82 9.64 -3.93
CA PHE A 138 -6.80 8.55 -3.94
C PHE A 138 -8.04 8.85 -3.09
N LEU A 139 -7.86 9.35 -1.85
CA LEU A 139 -8.99 9.69 -0.98
C LEU A 139 -9.73 10.97 -1.42
N GLY A 140 -9.05 11.88 -2.12
CA GLY A 140 -9.58 13.15 -2.62
C GLY A 140 -10.07 13.14 -4.07
N SER A 141 -9.82 12.05 -4.82
CA SER A 141 -10.32 11.86 -6.18
C SER A 141 -11.80 11.45 -6.16
N CYS A 142 -12.62 12.34 -5.63
CA CYS A 142 -13.95 12.54 -6.19
C CYS A 142 -13.75 13.01 -7.64
N PRO A 143 -14.44 12.46 -8.67
CA PRO A 143 -14.48 13.14 -9.95
C PRO A 143 -14.98 14.57 -9.65
N ARG A 144 -14.19 15.59 -9.99
CA ARG A 144 -14.68 16.96 -10.04
C ARG A 144 -15.90 16.94 -10.95
N ALA A 145 -17.10 16.92 -10.37
CA ALA A 145 -18.30 17.33 -11.08
C ALA A 145 -18.06 18.79 -11.49
N ASN A 146 -18.22 19.04 -12.79
CA ASN A 146 -17.95 20.27 -13.53
C ASN A 146 -18.03 21.60 -12.75
N SER A 147 -17.20 22.56 -13.16
CA SER A 147 -17.56 23.97 -13.13
C SER A 147 -16.93 24.67 -14.35
N ASP A 148 -17.84 25.09 -15.24
CA ASP A 148 -17.78 26.04 -16.37
C ASP A 148 -16.84 25.82 -17.57
#